data_AF-A0A6I7NR94-F1
#
_entry.id   AF-A0A6I7NR94-F1
#
_cell.length_a   1.000
_cell.length_b   1.000
_cell.length_c   1.000
_cell.angle_alpha   90.00
_cell.angle_beta   90.00
_cell.angle_gamma   90.00
#
_symmetry.space_group_name_H-M   'P 1'
#
loop_
_entity.id
_entity.type
_entity.pdbx_description
1 polymer ?
#
loop_
_entity_poly.entity_id
_entity_poly.type
_entity_poly.pdbx_seq_one_letter_code
_entity_poly.pdbx_strand_id
1 'polypeptide(L)' 'MITLSEIKQMTKEEKLHLMETIWQHLSIDEEQLEVPQSHKKMLEQRAAMAEQGAAEFLDWQQAKKHINKAVQ' A
#
# COMPACT_ATOMS: atom_id res chain seq x y z
N MET A 1 -11.64 3.01 -22.97
CA MET A 1 -11.91 3.67 -21.67
C MET A 1 -12.77 2.71 -20.88
N ILE A 2 -12.30 2.23 -19.71
CA ILE A 2 -13.14 1.39 -18.85
C ILE A 2 -14.18 2.30 -18.19
N THR A 3 -15.46 1.97 -18.31
CA THR A 3 -16.57 2.75 -17.78
C THR A 3 -17.02 2.22 -16.41
N LEU A 4 -17.59 3.11 -15.60
CA LEU A 4 -18.13 2.72 -14.29
C LEU A 4 -19.27 1.71 -14.41
N SER A 5 -20.04 1.76 -15.50
CA SER A 5 -21.10 0.79 -15.81
C SER A 5 -20.56 -0.62 -16.03
N GLU A 6 -19.45 -0.76 -16.76
CA GLU A 6 -18.80 -2.06 -17.01
C GLU A 6 -18.25 -2.65 -15.71
N ILE A 7 -17.58 -1.84 -14.88
CA ILE A 7 -17.05 -2.30 -13.58
C ILE A 7 -18.19 -2.75 -12.66
N LYS A 8 -19.34 -2.06 -12.66
CA LYS A 8 -20.47 -2.45 -11.80
C LYS A 8 -21.03 -3.83 -12.13
N GLN A 9 -20.98 -4.26 -13.38
CA GLN A 9 -21.48 -5.55 -13.85
C GLN A 9 -20.52 -6.72 -13.54
N MET A 10 -19.25 -6.43 -13.25
CA MET A 10 -18.26 -7.43 -12.87
C MET A 10 -18.57 -8.07 -11.52
N THR A 11 -18.34 -9.38 -11.45
CA THR A 11 -18.23 -10.14 -10.21
C THR A 11 -17.10 -9.60 -9.34
N LYS A 12 -17.09 -10.00 -8.06
CA LYS A 12 -16.02 -9.62 -7.14
C LYS A 12 -14.65 -10.13 -7.61
N GLU A 13 -14.60 -11.35 -8.14
CA GLU A 13 -13.37 -11.97 -8.65
C GLU A 13 -12.82 -11.21 -9.86
N GLU A 14 -13.67 -10.88 -10.83
CA GLU A 14 -13.27 -10.07 -11.99
C GLU A 14 -12.75 -8.68 -11.59
N LYS A 15 -13.39 -8.02 -10.61
CA LYS A 15 -12.91 -6.74 -10.08
C LYS A 15 -11.52 -6.86 -9.45
N LEU A 16 -11.29 -7.91 -8.67
CA LEU A 16 -10.00 -8.16 -8.04
C LEU A 16 -8.92 -8.44 -9.08
N HIS A 17 -9.24 -9.26 -10.09
CA HIS A 17 -8.31 -9.55 -11.17
C HIS A 17 -8.00 -8.31 -12.03
N LEU A 18 -9.00 -7.49 -12.32
CA LEU A 18 -8.80 -6.21 -13.00
C LEU A 18 -7.90 -5.27 -12.17
N MET A 19 -8.14 -5.16 -10.87
CA MET A 19 -7.32 -4.36 -9.97
C MET A 19 -5.87 -4.85 -9.96
N GLU A 20 -5.65 -6.16 -9.87
CA GLU A 20 -4.31 -6.76 -9.91
C GLU A 20 -3.60 -6.52 -11.24
N THR A 21 -4.32 -6.67 -12.36
CA THR A 21 -3.77 -6.41 -13.70
C THR A 21 -3.37 -4.95 -13.88
N ILE A 22 -4.21 -4.02 -13.43
CA ILE A 22 -3.89 -2.58 -13.44
C ILE A 22 -2.65 -2.33 -12.58
N TRP A 23 -2.63 -2.89 -11.35
CA TRP A 23 -1.52 -2.70 -10.42
C TRP A 23 -0.20 -3.20 -11.01
N GLN A 24 -0.18 -4.43 -11.53
CA GLN A 24 1.01 -5.00 -12.17
C GLN A 24 1.54 -4.11 -13.30
N HIS A 25 0.64 -3.56 -14.13
CA HIS A 25 1.05 -2.70 -15.24
C HIS A 25 1.58 -1.34 -14.75
N LEU A 26 1.04 -0.78 -13.67
CA LEU A 26 1.52 0.47 -13.09
C LEU A 26 2.85 0.30 -12.33
N SER A 27 3.10 -0.88 -11.77
CA SER A 27 4.32 -1.19 -11.03
C SER A 27 5.55 -1.48 -11.89
N ILE A 28 5.40 -1.63 -13.22
CA ILE A 28 6.55 -1.92 -14.11
C ILE A 28 7.45 -0.69 -14.29
N ASP A 29 6.89 0.53 -14.23
CA ASP A 29 7.62 1.79 -14.39
C ASP A 29 7.88 2.48 -13.04
N GLU A 30 8.18 1.72 -11.98
CA GLU A 30 8.47 2.24 -10.63
C GLU A 30 9.56 3.32 -10.62
N GLU A 31 10.56 3.23 -11.52
CA GLU A 31 11.64 4.22 -11.64
C GLU A 31 11.18 5.57 -12.20
N GLN A 32 10.05 5.62 -12.91
CA GLN A 32 9.48 6.86 -13.46
C GLN A 32 8.53 7.56 -12.48
N LEU A 33 8.13 6.88 -11.41
CA LEU A 33 7.28 7.45 -10.38
C LEU A 33 8.13 8.25 -9.40
N GLU A 34 8.09 9.58 -9.53
CA GLU A 34 8.70 10.46 -8.55
C GLU A 34 8.08 10.21 -7.17
N VAL A 35 8.86 9.60 -6.26
CA VAL A 35 8.47 9.48 -4.86
C VAL A 35 8.49 10.87 -4.25
N PRO A 36 7.36 11.38 -3.71
CA PRO A 36 7.37 12.68 -3.04
C PRO A 36 8.41 12.70 -1.93
N GLN A 37 9.21 13.76 -1.87
CA GLN A 37 10.33 13.88 -0.94
C GLN A 37 9.89 13.75 0.54
N SER A 38 8.63 14.07 0.85
CA SER A 38 8.02 13.86 2.16
C SER A 38 7.95 12.38 2.55
N HIS A 39 7.65 11.48 1.61
CA HIS A 39 7.64 10.04 1.84
C HIS A 39 9.06 9.51 2.07
N LYS A 40 10.02 9.92 1.23
CA LYS A 40 11.42 9.54 1.39
C LYS A 40 11.96 9.94 2.78
N LYS A 41 11.75 11.20 3.17
CA LYS A 41 12.16 11.71 4.48
C LYS A 41 11.55 10.93 5.65
N MET A 42 10.28 10.55 5.54
CA MET A 42 9.61 9.74 6.57
C MET A 42 10.24 8.35 6.70
N LEU A 43 10.59 7.71 5.58
CA LEU A 43 11.24 6.40 5.57
C LEU A 43 12.66 6.47 6.15
N GLU A 44 13.45 7.47 5.73
CA GLU A 44 14.81 7.71 6.26
C GLU A 44 14.78 7.94 7.78
N GLN A 45 13.83 8.74 8.28
CA GLN A 45 13.67 8.97 9.72
C GLN A 45 13.36 7.66 10.46
N ARG A 46 12.44 6.83 9.94
CA ARG A 46 12.08 5.55 10.57
C ARG A 46 13.23 4.54 10.54
N ALA A 47 13.99 4.50 9.45
CA ALA A 47 15.19 3.67 9.33
C ALA A 47 16.24 4.08 10.37
N ALA A 48 16.53 5.38 10.51
CA ALA A 48 17.45 5.89 11.51
C ALA A 48 17.00 5.56 12.94
N MET A 49 15.70 5.68 13.25
CA MET A 49 15.16 5.28 14.56
C MET A 49 15.35 3.78 14.84
N ALA A 50 15.18 2.94 13.82
CA ALA A 50 15.41 1.50 13.96
C ALA A 50 16.88 1.18 14.23
N GLU A 51 17.80 1.79 13.47
CA GLU A 51 19.25 1.61 13.66
C GLU A 51 19.73 2.10 15.04
N GLN A 52 19.13 3.16 15.56
CA GLN A 52 19.43 3.73 16.87
C GLN A 52 18.76 2.96 18.03
N GLY A 53 17.96 1.92 17.74
CA GLY A 53 17.20 1.18 18.76
C GLY A 53 16.06 2.00 19.39
N ALA A 54 15.68 3.12 18.78
CA ALA A 54 14.59 3.99 19.21
C ALA A 54 13.23 3.62 18.58
N ALA A 55 13.21 2.66 17.65
CA ALA A 55 11.97 2.14 17.08
C ALA A 55 11.42 0.97 17.89
N GLU A 56 10.12 1.01 18.14
CA GLU A 56 9.37 -0.13 18.69
C GLU A 56 8.85 -1.02 17.57
N PHE A 57 9.08 -2.32 17.68
CA PHE A 57 8.57 -3.32 16.76
C PHE A 57 7.41 -4.07 17.40
N LEU A 58 6.31 -4.18 16.68
CA LEU A 58 5.14 -4.93 17.12
C LEU A 58 5.11 -6.26 16.37
N ASP A 59 4.74 -7.32 17.09
CA ASP A 59 4.40 -8.58 16.46
C ASP A 59 3.25 -8.37 15.46
N TRP A 60 3.29 -9.11 14.34
CA TRP A 60 2.35 -8.92 13.24
C TRP A 60 0.90 -9.19 13.65
N GLN A 61 0.64 -10.14 14.55
CA GLN A 61 -0.71 -10.40 15.04
C GLN A 61 -1.21 -9.25 15.91
N GLN A 62 -0.32 -8.63 16.70
CA GLN A 62 -0.64 -7.45 17.49
C GLN A 62 -0.92 -6.23 16.60
N ALA A 63 -0.09 -6.01 15.57
CA ALA A 63 -0.30 -4.97 14.57
C ALA A 63 -1.66 -5.09 13.88
N LYS A 64 -2.05 -6.30 13.44
CA LYS A 64 -3.38 -6.54 12.85
C LYS A 64 -4.52 -6.18 13.79
N LYS A 65 -4.41 -6.56 15.07
CA LYS A 65 -5.43 -6.20 16.08
C LYS A 65 -5.55 -4.69 16.25
N HIS A 66 -4.42 -3.98 16.29
CA HIS A 66 -4.41 -2.52 16.41
C HIS A 66 -5.05 -1.84 15.18
N ILE A 67 -4.69 -2.29 13.98
CA ILE A 67 -5.27 -1.77 12.73
C ILE A 67 -6.78 -2.00 12.73
N ASN A 68 -7.24 -3.24 12.96
CA ASN A 68 -8.67 -3.56 12.97
C ASN A 68 -9.46 -2.71 13.99
N LYS A 69 -8.88 -2.38 15.14
CA LYS A 69 -9.50 -1.49 16.12
C LYS A 69 -9.57 -0.03 15.65
N ALA A 70 -8.59 0.43 14.88
CA ALA A 70 -8.51 1.81 14.40
C ALA A 70 -9.39 2.10 13.17
N VAL A 71 -9.77 1.07 12.39
CA VAL A 71 -10.63 1.21 11.20
C VAL A 71 -12.10 0.82 11.44
N GLN A 72 -12.47 0.46 12.67
CA GLN A 72 -13.86 0.29 13.10
C GLN A 72 -14.52 1.63 13.40
#